data_AF-A0A536KYQ5-F1
#
_entry.id   AF-A0A536KYQ5-F1
#
_cell.length_a   1.000
_cell.length_b   1.000
_cell.length_c   1.000
_cell.angle_alpha   90.00
_cell.angle_beta   90.00
_cell.angle_gamma   90.00
#
_symmetry.space_group_name_H-M   'P 1'
#
loop_
_entity.id
_entity.type
_entity.pdbx_description
1 polymer ?
#
loop_
_entity_poly.entity_id
_entity_poly.type
_entity_poly.pdbx_seq_one_letter_code
_entity_poly.pdbx_strand_id
1 'polypeptide(L)'
;MRLAVLRGGKSAEREVSMRSGEQVAKALRGRGHDVTSVDLDASTWDVLRDGGFDCVFNALHGRLGEDGTVQGMLELLGLPYTGSGVLASALCMDKARAGRILAAIGLHVPDFEELEIKQGVAADVVERLVSRFGLPVVIKPVREGSTIGLTIAKDED
;
A
#
# COMPACT_ATOMS: atom_id res chain seq x y z
N MET A 1 25.15 -0.98 12.51
CA MET A 1 24.50 -0.41 11.30
C MET A 1 23.76 0.85 11.70
N ARG A 2 23.75 1.82 10.79
CA ARG A 2 22.96 3.04 10.84
C ARG A 2 21.73 2.86 9.96
N LEU A 3 20.55 2.88 10.57
CA LEU A 3 19.30 2.50 9.95
C LEU A 3 18.32 3.68 9.96
N ALA A 4 17.64 3.89 8.85
CA ALA A 4 16.47 4.77 8.80
C ALA A 4 15.19 3.94 8.93
N VAL A 5 14.22 4.43 9.71
CA VAL A 5 12.87 3.84 9.78
C VAL A 5 11.89 4.85 9.23
N LEU A 6 11.37 4.59 8.02
CA LEU A 6 10.32 5.40 7.41
C LEU A 6 8.97 5.10 8.07
N ARG A 7 8.24 6.14 8.44
CA ARG A 7 6.92 6.07 9.09
C ARG A 7 6.06 7.27 8.74
N GLY A 8 4.80 7.26 9.17
CA GLY A 8 3.88 8.38 9.00
C GLY A 8 3.43 8.54 7.54
N GLY A 9 3.81 9.65 6.91
CA GLY A 9 3.33 10.00 5.58
C GLY A 9 1.93 10.63 5.55
N LYS A 10 1.31 10.67 4.36
CA LYS A 10 0.04 11.37 4.09
C LYS A 10 -1.15 10.43 3.80
N SER A 11 -0.96 9.12 3.91
CA SER A 11 -2.04 8.16 3.66
C SER A 11 -3.09 8.22 4.77
N ALA A 12 -4.28 7.68 4.50
CA ALA A 12 -5.31 7.48 5.52
C ALA A 12 -4.84 6.55 6.67
N GLU A 13 -3.74 5.82 6.46
CA GLU A 13 -3.17 4.84 7.39
C GLU A 13 -1.99 5.41 8.20
N ARG A 14 -1.76 6.73 8.16
CA ARG A 14 -0.66 7.44 8.84
C ARG A 14 -0.47 7.01 10.30
N GLU A 15 -1.53 6.96 11.10
CA GLU A 15 -1.45 6.61 12.52
C GLU A 15 -1.02 5.15 12.74
N VAL A 16 -1.42 4.25 11.83
CA VAL A 16 -0.96 2.86 11.83
C VAL A 16 0.53 2.80 11.53
N SER A 17 1.00 3.58 10.54
CA SER A 17 2.42 3.69 10.22
C SER A 17 3.25 4.30 11.36
N MET A 18 2.76 5.35 12.02
CA MET A 18 3.45 5.99 13.15
C MET A 18 3.69 4.99 14.29
N ARG A 19 2.66 4.22 14.67
CA ARG A 19 2.77 3.19 15.70
C ARG A 19 3.71 2.07 15.29
N SER A 20 3.60 1.59 14.05
CA SER A 20 4.45 0.52 13.51
C SER A 20 5.92 0.94 13.52
N GLY A 21 6.23 2.12 12.99
CA GLY A 21 7.58 2.67 12.94
C GLY A 21 8.20 2.90 14.31
N GLU A 22 7.42 3.34 15.30
CA GLU A 22 7.92 3.47 16.68
C GLU A 22 8.34 2.10 17.28
N GLN A 23 7.51 1.07 17.12
CA GLN A 23 7.84 -0.26 17.64
C GLN A 23 9.06 -0.87 16.93
N VAL A 24 9.14 -0.70 15.61
CA VAL A 24 10.32 -1.12 14.83
C VAL A 24 11.57 -0.39 15.30
N ALA A 25 11.52 0.93 15.41
CA ALA A 25 12.68 1.72 15.84
C ALA A 25 13.14 1.33 17.25
N LYS A 26 12.21 1.14 18.19
CA LYS A 26 12.52 0.65 19.53
C LYS A 26 13.20 -0.71 19.50
N ALA A 27 12.69 -1.65 18.71
CA ALA A 27 13.27 -3.00 18.60
C ALA A 27 14.67 -2.99 17.98
N LEU A 28 14.90 -2.18 16.94
CA LEU A 28 16.21 -2.04 16.29
C LEU A 28 17.24 -1.39 17.23
N ARG A 29 16.85 -0.32 17.96
CA ARG A 29 17.72 0.28 18.99
C ARG A 29 18.07 -0.72 20.09
N GLY A 30 17.10 -1.52 20.54
CA GLY A 30 17.32 -2.58 21.51
C GLY A 30 18.32 -3.66 21.07
N ARG A 31 18.60 -3.76 19.77
CA ARG A 31 19.64 -4.63 19.20
C ARG A 31 20.98 -3.93 18.94
N GLY A 32 21.14 -2.68 19.39
CA GLY A 32 22.40 -1.93 19.26
C GLY A 32 22.62 -1.26 17.91
N HIS A 33 21.58 -1.10 17.09
CA HIS A 33 21.67 -0.31 15.86
C HIS A 33 21.54 1.19 16.15
N ASP A 34 22.22 2.03 15.35
CA ASP A 34 21.98 3.48 15.30
C ASP A 34 20.72 3.70 14.44
N VAL A 35 19.67 4.28 14.99
CA VAL A 35 18.34 4.32 14.34
C VAL A 35 17.76 5.72 14.31
N THR A 36 17.57 6.24 13.11
CA THR A 36 16.85 7.49 12.85
C THR A 36 15.44 7.18 12.36
N SER A 37 14.43 7.70 13.06
CA SER A 37 13.05 7.64 12.59
C SER A 37 12.78 8.84 11.69
N VAL A 38 12.20 8.61 10.50
CA VAL A 38 11.92 9.65 9.50
C VAL A 38 10.44 9.58 9.14
N ASP A 39 9.73 10.68 9.38
CA ASP A 39 8.36 10.85 8.91
C ASP A 39 8.37 11.18 7.42
N LEU A 40 7.60 10.45 6.61
CA LEU A 40 7.63 10.64 5.15
C LEU A 40 7.03 11.99 4.76
N ASP A 41 7.88 12.86 4.24
CA ASP A 41 7.53 14.18 3.73
C ASP A 41 8.48 14.62 2.59
N ALA A 42 8.39 15.90 2.20
CA ALA A 42 9.22 16.44 1.12
C ALA A 42 10.72 16.50 1.45
N SER A 43 11.09 16.53 2.73
CA SER A 43 12.49 16.58 3.18
C SER A 43 13.15 15.20 3.25
N THR A 44 12.36 14.12 3.15
CA THR A 44 12.83 12.74 3.28
C THR A 44 13.97 12.42 2.30
N TRP A 45 13.93 12.98 1.09
CA TRP A 45 15.00 12.82 0.09
C TRP A 45 16.36 13.26 0.64
N ASP A 46 16.46 14.49 1.15
CA ASP A 46 17.71 15.05 1.64
C ASP A 46 18.20 14.32 2.90
N VAL A 47 17.28 13.97 3.81
CA VAL A 47 17.60 13.20 5.02
C VAL A 47 18.22 11.85 4.67
N LEU A 48 17.64 11.13 3.71
CA LEU A 48 18.15 9.81 3.32
C LEU A 48 19.45 9.90 2.52
N ARG A 49 19.56 10.85 1.59
CA ARG A 49 20.77 11.09 0.78
C ARG A 49 21.98 11.41 1.66
N ASP A 50 21.82 12.32 2.61
CA ASP A 50 22.93 12.86 3.41
C ASP A 50 23.13 12.10 4.73
N GLY A 51 22.21 11.20 5.06
CA GLY A 51 22.16 10.52 6.35
C GLY A 51 23.14 9.37 6.53
N GLY A 52 23.76 8.86 5.45
CA GLY A 52 24.75 7.77 5.51
C GLY A 52 24.17 6.46 6.07
N PHE A 53 22.93 6.13 5.70
CA PHE A 53 22.24 4.93 6.18
C PHE A 53 22.71 3.67 5.44
N ASP A 54 22.89 2.58 6.18
CA ASP A 54 23.22 1.27 5.61
C ASP A 54 21.98 0.58 5.01
N CYS A 55 20.79 0.87 5.55
CA CYS A 55 19.52 0.30 5.11
C CYS A 55 18.33 1.12 5.64
N VAL A 56 17.23 1.10 4.89
CA VAL A 56 15.96 1.72 5.25
C VAL A 56 14.92 0.64 5.58
N PHE A 57 14.40 0.67 6.79
CA PHE A 57 13.22 -0.10 7.16
C PHE A 57 11.97 0.70 6.75
N ASN A 58 11.17 0.14 5.84
CA ASN A 58 9.91 0.72 5.42
C ASN A 58 8.77 0.27 6.36
N ALA A 59 8.33 1.16 7.25
CA ALA A 59 7.16 0.95 8.10
C ALA A 59 5.97 1.85 7.70
N LEU A 60 5.94 2.30 6.44
CA LEU A 60 4.82 3.03 5.85
C LEU A 60 3.66 2.09 5.54
N HIS A 61 2.44 2.63 5.59
CA HIS A 61 1.20 1.94 5.24
C HIS A 61 0.44 2.80 4.23
N GLY A 62 -0.12 2.16 3.20
CA GLY A 62 -0.88 2.83 2.16
C GLY A 62 -0.05 3.47 1.06
N ARG A 63 -0.72 4.33 0.28
CA ARG A 63 -0.11 5.01 -0.88
C ARG A 63 1.13 5.80 -0.51
N LEU A 64 2.03 5.94 -1.48
CA LEU A 64 3.42 6.43 -1.37
C LEU A 64 4.37 5.47 -0.64
N GLY A 65 3.89 4.71 0.35
CA GLY A 65 4.70 3.76 1.11
C GLY A 65 4.75 2.34 0.54
N GLU A 66 3.65 1.89 -0.05
CA GLU A 66 3.45 0.49 -0.47
C GLU A 66 3.25 0.35 -1.99
N ASP A 67 3.19 1.45 -2.73
CA ASP A 67 2.79 1.51 -4.15
C ASP A 67 3.96 1.66 -5.14
N GLY A 68 5.19 1.46 -4.68
CA GLY A 68 6.40 1.60 -5.49
C GLY A 68 7.01 3.01 -5.48
N THR A 69 6.31 4.02 -4.94
CA THR A 69 6.80 5.41 -4.96
C THR A 69 8.06 5.60 -4.12
N VAL A 70 8.00 5.28 -2.83
CA VAL A 70 9.17 5.40 -1.94
C VAL A 70 10.26 4.40 -2.32
N GLN A 71 9.88 3.22 -2.82
CA GLN A 71 10.81 2.22 -3.33
C GLN A 71 11.63 2.82 -4.48
N GLY A 72 10.99 3.48 -5.45
CA GLY A 72 11.68 4.12 -6.57
C GLY A 72 12.64 5.21 -6.12
N MET A 73 12.28 5.99 -5.10
CA MET A 73 13.20 6.95 -4.48
C MET A 73 14.42 6.24 -3.88
N LEU A 74 14.23 5.14 -3.16
CA LEU A 74 15.30 4.38 -2.53
C LEU A 74 16.23 3.71 -3.56
N GLU A 75 15.68 3.22 -4.68
CA GLU A 75 16.47 2.74 -5.83
C GLU A 75 17.38 3.83 -6.38
N LEU A 76 16.86 5.05 -6.59
CA LEU A 76 17.66 6.18 -7.09
C LEU A 76 18.76 6.61 -6.12
N LEU A 77 18.51 6.50 -4.81
CA LEU A 77 19.49 6.78 -3.77
C LEU A 77 20.49 5.64 -3.58
N GLY A 78 20.29 4.48 -4.21
CA GLY A 78 21.12 3.28 -4.01
C GLY A 78 21.05 2.74 -2.58
N LEU A 79 19.97 3.02 -1.85
CA LEU A 79 19.81 2.60 -0.46
C LEU A 79 19.09 1.26 -0.39
N PRO A 80 19.67 0.22 0.24
CA PRO A 80 18.95 -1.02 0.52
C PRO A 80 17.72 -0.75 1.39
N TYR A 81 16.62 -1.46 1.13
CA TYR A 81 15.39 -1.31 1.91
C TYR A 81 14.66 -2.63 2.11
N THR A 82 13.82 -2.68 3.15
CA THR A 82 13.00 -3.84 3.45
C THR A 82 11.76 -3.92 2.56
N GLY A 83 11.38 -5.14 2.18
CA GLY A 83 10.12 -5.43 1.51
C GLY A 83 10.27 -5.72 0.02
N SER A 84 9.20 -5.46 -0.73
CA SER A 84 9.15 -5.68 -2.18
C SER A 84 9.77 -4.52 -2.96
N GLY A 85 10.31 -4.82 -4.13
CA GLY A 85 10.79 -3.80 -5.07
C GLY A 85 9.68 -3.02 -5.77
N VAL A 86 10.06 -2.00 -6.55
CA VAL A 86 9.14 -1.04 -7.21
C VAL A 86 7.96 -1.71 -7.92
N LEU A 87 8.24 -2.66 -8.83
CA LEU A 87 7.19 -3.31 -9.64
C LEU A 87 6.22 -4.12 -8.78
N ALA A 88 6.75 -4.92 -7.86
CA ALA A 88 5.93 -5.78 -7.00
C ALA A 88 5.05 -4.94 -6.07
N SER A 89 5.59 -3.88 -5.46
CA SER A 89 4.82 -2.91 -4.67
C SER A 89 3.70 -2.25 -5.48
N ALA A 90 4.02 -1.70 -6.65
CA ALA A 90 3.04 -1.04 -7.51
C ALA A 90 1.93 -1.98 -7.98
N LEU A 91 2.27 -3.22 -8.37
CA LEU A 91 1.30 -4.22 -8.82
C LEU A 91 0.41 -4.68 -7.66
N CYS A 92 0.99 -5.02 -6.50
CA CYS A 92 0.24 -5.54 -5.37
C CYS A 92 -0.69 -4.50 -4.74
N MET A 93 -0.36 -3.21 -4.85
CA MET A 93 -1.26 -2.15 -4.40
C MET A 93 -2.51 -2.02 -5.27
N ASP A 94 -2.44 -2.44 -6.54
CA ASP A 94 -3.56 -2.41 -7.48
C ASP A 94 -4.25 -3.78 -7.55
N LYS A 95 -5.31 -3.95 -6.77
CA LYS A 95 -6.01 -5.24 -6.62
C LYS A 95 -6.53 -5.80 -7.95
N ALA A 96 -6.96 -4.93 -8.85
CA ALA A 96 -7.50 -5.34 -10.15
C ALA A 96 -6.36 -5.86 -11.06
N ARG A 97 -5.24 -5.16 -11.13
CA ARG A 97 -4.07 -5.61 -11.90
C ARG A 97 -3.46 -6.88 -11.30
N ALA A 98 -3.25 -6.91 -9.99
CA ALA A 98 -2.76 -8.10 -9.28
C ALA A 98 -3.67 -9.31 -9.53
N GLY A 99 -4.99 -9.15 -9.39
CA GLY A 99 -5.96 -10.20 -9.64
C GLY A 99 -5.91 -10.75 -11.07
N ARG A 100 -5.82 -9.88 -12.08
CA ARG A 100 -5.69 -10.32 -13.49
C ARG A 100 -4.40 -11.11 -13.74
N ILE A 101 -3.27 -10.68 -13.16
CA ILE A 101 -1.99 -11.39 -13.29
C ILE A 101 -2.07 -12.77 -12.64
N LEU A 102 -2.59 -12.85 -11.41
CA LEU A 102 -2.76 -14.12 -10.68
C LEU A 102 -3.67 -15.09 -11.45
N ALA A 103 -4.80 -14.61 -11.97
CA ALA A 103 -5.70 -15.41 -12.78
C ALA A 103 -5.03 -15.90 -14.08
N ALA A 104 -4.25 -15.05 -14.75
CA ALA A 104 -3.55 -15.39 -15.99
C ALA A 104 -2.51 -16.52 -15.81
N ILE A 105 -1.97 -16.69 -14.61
CA ILE A 105 -1.05 -17.79 -14.27
C ILE A 105 -1.77 -19.01 -13.65
N GLY A 106 -3.10 -19.04 -13.67
CA GLY A 106 -3.90 -20.18 -13.21
C GLY A 106 -4.16 -20.21 -11.71
N LEU A 107 -3.88 -19.14 -10.97
CA LEU A 107 -4.28 -19.04 -9.57
C LEU A 107 -5.75 -18.65 -9.45
N HIS A 108 -6.41 -19.21 -8.43
CA HIS A 108 -7.80 -18.89 -8.15
C HIS A 108 -7.91 -17.46 -7.59
N VAL A 109 -8.68 -16.63 -8.29
CA VAL A 109 -9.03 -15.26 -7.89
C VAL A 109 -10.55 -15.14 -8.02
N PRO A 110 -11.26 -14.54 -7.05
CA PRO A 110 -12.70 -14.28 -7.19
C PRO A 110 -12.98 -13.46 -8.45
N ASP A 111 -14.01 -13.79 -9.21
CA ASP A 111 -14.41 -12.99 -10.36
C ASP A 111 -14.74 -11.55 -9.93
N PHE A 112 -14.33 -10.58 -10.73
CA PHE A 112 -14.54 -9.17 -10.44
C PHE A 112 -14.74 -8.33 -11.70
N GLU A 113 -15.32 -7.16 -11.51
CA GLU A 113 -15.45 -6.10 -12.51
C GLU A 113 -14.88 -4.79 -11.92
N GLU A 114 -14.11 -4.06 -12.70
CA GLU A 114 -13.54 -2.77 -12.30
C GLU A 114 -14.44 -1.66 -12.84
N LEU A 115 -14.85 -0.74 -11.97
CA LEU A 115 -15.74 0.37 -12.29
C LEU A 115 -15.06 1.69 -11.96
N GLU A 116 -15.14 2.65 -12.90
CA GLU A 116 -14.74 4.03 -12.66
C GLU A 116 -15.96 4.82 -12.17
N ILE A 117 -15.98 5.18 -10.88
CA ILE A 117 -17.11 5.87 -10.25
C ILE A 117 -16.77 7.35 -10.09
N LYS A 118 -17.49 8.24 -10.80
CA LYS A 118 -17.32 9.70 -10.69
C LYS A 118 -18.46 10.40 -9.95
N GLN A 119 -19.70 10.00 -10.21
CA GLN A 119 -20.91 10.64 -9.69
C GLN A 119 -22.00 9.59 -9.37
N GLY A 120 -21.59 8.45 -8.81
CA GLY A 120 -22.47 7.31 -8.52
C GLY A 120 -22.45 6.23 -9.60
N VAL A 121 -23.29 5.22 -9.42
CA VAL A 121 -23.45 4.06 -10.32
C VAL A 121 -24.89 4.06 -10.82
N ALA A 122 -25.09 3.95 -12.13
CA ALA A 122 -26.42 3.92 -12.73
C ALA A 122 -27.15 2.61 -12.41
N ALA A 123 -28.48 2.63 -12.32
CA ALA A 123 -29.28 1.48 -11.92
C ALA A 123 -29.11 0.26 -12.86
N ASP A 124 -29.03 0.50 -14.16
CA ASP A 124 -28.76 -0.54 -15.17
C ASP A 124 -27.39 -1.21 -14.98
N VAL A 125 -26.40 -0.47 -14.46
CA VAL A 125 -25.10 -1.03 -14.08
C VAL A 125 -25.25 -1.93 -12.86
N VAL A 126 -26.03 -1.53 -11.86
CA VAL A 126 -26.29 -2.35 -10.67
C VAL A 126 -27.00 -3.65 -11.05
N GLU A 127 -28.08 -3.57 -11.83
CA GLU A 127 -28.83 -4.73 -12.31
C GLU A 127 -27.93 -5.71 -13.07
N ARG A 128 -27.05 -5.21 -13.95
CA ARG A 128 -26.08 -6.06 -14.66
C ARG A 128 -25.12 -6.77 -13.71
N LEU A 129 -24.58 -6.06 -12.71
CA LEU A 129 -23.62 -6.62 -11.76
C LEU A 129 -24.28 -7.69 -10.89
N VAL A 130 -25.49 -7.43 -10.41
CA VAL A 130 -26.27 -8.39 -9.60
C VAL A 130 -26.63 -9.62 -10.42
N SER A 131 -27.07 -9.43 -11.67
CA SER A 131 -27.36 -10.54 -12.59
C SER A 131 -26.12 -11.41 -12.86
N ARG A 132 -24.93 -10.80 -12.94
CA ARG A 132 -23.67 -11.50 -13.22
C ARG A 132 -23.09 -12.22 -12.00
N PHE A 133 -23.04 -11.55 -10.85
CA PHE A 133 -22.31 -12.04 -9.67
C PHE A 133 -23.22 -12.67 -8.61
N GLY A 134 -24.52 -12.38 -8.64
CA GLY A 134 -25.44 -12.65 -7.53
C GLY A 134 -25.14 -11.80 -6.30
N LEU A 135 -25.94 -11.95 -5.25
CA LEU A 135 -25.72 -11.28 -3.97
C LEU A 135 -25.37 -12.30 -2.86
N PRO A 136 -24.55 -11.92 -1.87
CA PRO A 136 -23.94 -10.60 -1.69
C PRO A 136 -22.70 -10.37 -2.58
N VAL A 137 -22.41 -9.10 -2.90
CA VAL A 137 -21.15 -8.69 -3.56
C VAL A 137 -20.27 -7.86 -2.64
N VAL A 138 -18.96 -7.99 -2.80
CA VAL A 138 -17.97 -7.18 -2.07
C VAL A 138 -17.50 -6.04 -2.97
N ILE A 139 -17.76 -4.81 -2.53
CA ILE A 139 -17.31 -3.58 -3.17
C ILE A 139 -16.10 -3.08 -2.39
N LYS A 140 -15.00 -2.75 -3.08
CA LYS A 140 -13.78 -2.24 -2.45
C LYS A 140 -13.00 -1.33 -3.39
N PRO A 141 -12.30 -0.29 -2.89
CA PRO A 141 -11.42 0.51 -3.73
C PRO A 141 -10.25 -0.31 -4.26
N VAL A 142 -9.85 -0.04 -5.50
CA VAL A 142 -8.78 -0.78 -6.19
C VAL A 142 -7.44 -0.62 -5.47
N ARG A 143 -7.15 0.58 -4.95
CA ARG A 143 -5.82 1.01 -4.45
C ARG A 143 -5.78 1.48 -3.00
N GLU A 144 -6.71 1.04 -2.15
CA GLU A 144 -6.70 1.35 -0.72
C GLU A 144 -6.38 0.15 0.18
N GLY A 145 -5.76 0.41 1.32
CA GLY A 145 -5.45 -0.58 2.36
C GLY A 145 -6.50 -0.66 3.47
N SER A 146 -6.21 -1.43 4.51
CA SER A 146 -6.91 -1.43 5.81
C SER A 146 -8.46 -1.47 5.77
N THR A 147 -9.05 -2.18 4.80
CA THR A 147 -10.52 -2.29 4.65
C THR A 147 -11.22 -0.94 4.41
N ILE A 148 -10.47 0.11 4.09
CA ILE A 148 -11.00 1.45 3.84
C ILE A 148 -11.88 1.40 2.59
N GLY A 149 -13.13 1.85 2.73
CA GLY A 149 -14.11 1.87 1.64
C GLY A 149 -14.65 0.49 1.23
N LEU A 150 -14.36 -0.58 1.98
CA LEU A 150 -14.95 -1.88 1.72
C LEU A 150 -16.40 -1.92 2.18
N THR A 151 -17.28 -2.47 1.36
CA THR A 151 -18.71 -2.65 1.67
C THR A 151 -19.17 -4.02 1.14
N ILE A 152 -20.08 -4.66 1.87
CA ILE A 152 -20.73 -5.89 1.42
C ILE A 152 -22.18 -5.52 1.11
N ALA A 153 -22.52 -5.44 -0.16
CA ALA A 153 -23.88 -5.17 -0.62
C ALA A 153 -24.69 -6.47 -0.59
N LYS A 154 -25.88 -6.44 0.03
CA LYS A 154 -26.73 -7.61 0.26
C LYS A 154 -28.04 -7.56 -0.54
N ASP A 155 -28.36 -6.39 -1.07
CA ASP A 155 -29.51 -6.02 -1.88
C ASP A 155 -29.05 -5.06 -3.00
N GLU A 156 -29.99 -4.67 -3.86
CA GLU A 156 -29.73 -3.83 -5.04
C GLU A 156 -29.74 -2.32 -4.72
N ASP A 157 -30.41 -1.92 -3.64
CA ASP A 157 -30.55 -0.52 -3.18
C ASP A 157 -29.35 -0.03 -2.35
#